data_AF-A0A914P378-F1
#
_entry.id   AF-A0A914P378-F1
#
_cell.length_a   1.000
_cell.length_b   1.000
_cell.length_c   1.000
_cell.angle_alpha   90.00
_cell.angle_beta   90.00
_cell.angle_gamma   90.00
#
_symmetry.space_group_name_H-M   'P 1'
#
loop_
_entity.id
_entity.type
_entity.pdbx_description
1 polymer ?
#
loop_
_entity_poly.entity_id
_entity_poly.type
_entity_poly.pdbx_seq_one_letter_code
_entity_poly.pdbx_strand_id
1 'polypeptide(L)'
;MKAREFPIGYPDVLTRETLTQPPNAILPWTHPRHNRYKGLLLVRVLPPTSMNGLPPLLGYRTHDGRLTFPLCSSCADNKQQQQCRHSMKQRSWISGYTHVELNKALELGYQILDIYEVWNYDRWDPELFKGYVNTFVGLKQQASGWPENCDSQEARNRYIAEFDRVEGIRMDPAKVEINPGLRMIAKILANSLWGKLAQRVGTTEVKYARTPEEFHQLLEDPTLETLDFEHVSEFMDRCLVRKKEEFAKPPDTNCLHVAAFVTSYARLHLYKYMEEVKQINGQLLYCDTDSIFYVKKCGGNFVGEGEALGQMKREHLGRKILEFVSGGPKNYGFRHVDAATGRDERAELKIRSFPLSYATHQLINFQTMKQLVICQFNIDGEIDDMASENCILDSNNIISVEFPQIGRTTRSDLYTIMARKDYRVCFEKGRIRPNMETLPFGHGNVLEQQQQQEDQIIHQPHVQVQQHPILDLQAIPGSSNWTD
;
A
#
# COMPACT_ATOMS: atom_id res chain seq x y z
N MET A 1 -13.06 -0.51 -10.50
CA MET A 1 -14.39 -1.14 -10.66
C MET A 1 -15.05 -0.78 -11.99
N LYS A 2 -15.12 0.51 -12.41
CA LYS A 2 -15.79 0.89 -13.68
C LYS A 2 -15.19 0.31 -14.96
N ALA A 3 -13.85 0.30 -15.07
CA ALA A 3 -13.14 0.08 -16.34
C ALA A 3 -12.22 -1.16 -16.33
N ARG A 4 -12.42 -2.08 -15.38
CA ARG A 4 -11.59 -3.28 -15.24
C ARG A 4 -12.48 -4.49 -15.17
N GLU A 5 -11.98 -5.60 -15.70
CA GLU A 5 -12.62 -6.91 -15.59
C GLU A 5 -12.43 -7.52 -14.21
N PHE A 6 -13.42 -8.32 -13.81
CA PHE A 6 -13.40 -9.05 -12.54
C PHE A 6 -13.75 -10.52 -12.78
N PRO A 7 -13.19 -11.45 -11.98
CA PRO A 7 -13.49 -12.86 -12.12
C PRO A 7 -14.95 -13.15 -11.76
N ILE A 8 -15.57 -14.08 -12.48
CA ILE A 8 -16.95 -14.55 -12.21
C ILE A 8 -17.02 -16.08 -12.21
N GLY A 9 -17.87 -16.63 -11.34
CA GLY A 9 -17.98 -18.07 -11.13
C GLY A 9 -16.95 -18.62 -10.15
N TYR A 10 -16.79 -19.95 -10.16
CA TYR A 10 -15.86 -20.66 -9.29
C TYR A 10 -14.48 -20.78 -9.94
N PRO A 11 -13.39 -20.70 -9.16
CA PRO A 11 -12.06 -20.95 -9.69
C PRO A 11 -11.78 -22.44 -9.86
N ASP A 12 -10.94 -22.77 -10.83
CA ASP A 12 -10.21 -24.03 -10.85
C ASP A 12 -9.00 -23.91 -9.92
N VAL A 13 -8.98 -24.72 -8.87
CA VAL A 13 -7.91 -24.73 -7.87
C VAL A 13 -6.85 -25.74 -8.30
N LEU A 14 -5.69 -25.22 -8.69
CA LEU A 14 -4.52 -26.01 -9.08
C LEU A 14 -3.56 -26.06 -7.89
N THR A 15 -3.37 -27.27 -7.35
CA THR A 15 -2.42 -27.53 -6.27
C THR A 15 -1.02 -27.76 -6.83
N ARG A 16 -0.02 -27.71 -5.96
CA ARG A 16 1.39 -27.93 -6.32
C ARG A 16 1.61 -29.21 -7.14
N GLU A 17 0.92 -30.29 -6.84
CA GLU A 17 1.05 -31.58 -7.55
C GLU A 17 0.63 -31.47 -9.02
N THR A 18 -0.48 -30.78 -9.29
CA THR A 18 -0.96 -30.51 -10.65
C THR A 18 -0.06 -29.54 -11.39
N LEU A 19 0.55 -28.59 -10.67
CA LEU A 19 1.44 -27.58 -11.23
C LEU A 19 2.84 -28.12 -11.61
N THR A 20 3.27 -29.25 -11.03
CA THR A 20 4.61 -29.84 -11.22
C THR A 20 4.66 -31.03 -12.19
N GLN A 21 3.52 -31.57 -12.65
CA GLN A 21 3.46 -32.64 -13.66
C GLN A 21 3.30 -32.07 -15.08
N PRO A 22 3.90 -32.72 -16.10
CA PRO A 22 5.17 -32.35 -16.76
C PRO A 22 5.32 -30.83 -17.07
N PRO A 23 6.52 -30.29 -17.39
CA PRO A 23 6.97 -28.94 -17.00
C PRO A 23 6.22 -27.80 -17.69
N ASN A 24 4.99 -27.53 -17.25
CA ASN A 24 4.18 -26.42 -17.76
C ASN A 24 4.62 -25.07 -17.19
N ALA A 25 5.44 -25.06 -16.15
CA ALA A 25 6.01 -23.85 -15.56
C ALA A 25 7.54 -23.85 -15.70
N ILE A 26 8.06 -23.11 -16.70
CA ILE A 26 9.49 -22.74 -16.77
C ILE A 26 9.75 -21.78 -15.62
N LEU A 27 10.14 -22.27 -14.45
CA LEU A 27 10.59 -21.45 -13.32
C LEU A 27 12.11 -21.24 -13.38
N PRO A 28 12.62 -20.08 -12.93
CA PRO A 28 11.87 -18.95 -12.39
C PRO A 28 11.15 -18.13 -13.48
N TRP A 29 10.00 -17.53 -13.14
CA TRP A 29 9.39 -16.53 -14.03
C TRP A 29 10.13 -15.21 -13.90
N THR A 30 10.54 -14.65 -15.04
CA THR A 30 11.23 -13.36 -15.15
C THR A 30 10.48 -12.37 -16.04
N HIS A 31 9.45 -12.83 -16.77
CA HIS A 31 8.64 -12.00 -17.65
C HIS A 31 7.15 -12.33 -17.51
N PRO A 32 6.25 -11.34 -17.73
CA PRO A 32 4.80 -11.55 -17.64
C PRO A 32 4.28 -12.70 -18.52
N ARG A 33 4.86 -12.89 -19.71
CA ARG A 33 4.50 -13.98 -20.64
C ARG A 33 4.72 -15.40 -20.10
N HIS A 34 5.48 -15.56 -19.01
CA HIS A 34 5.63 -16.87 -18.37
C HIS A 34 4.41 -17.23 -17.52
N ASN A 35 3.66 -16.23 -17.06
CA ASN A 35 2.42 -16.45 -16.32
C ASN A 35 1.29 -16.84 -17.27
N ARG A 36 0.81 -18.08 -17.13
CA ARG A 36 -0.31 -18.63 -17.91
C ARG A 36 -1.64 -18.62 -17.16
N TYR A 37 -1.65 -18.18 -15.90
CA TYR A 37 -2.83 -18.25 -15.04
C TYR A 37 -3.45 -16.86 -14.81
N LYS A 38 -4.78 -16.84 -14.73
CA LYS A 38 -5.57 -15.63 -14.54
C LYS A 38 -6.42 -15.75 -13.27
N GLY A 39 -5.88 -15.25 -12.16
CA GLY A 39 -6.58 -15.31 -10.87
C GLY A 39 -5.68 -14.96 -9.69
N LEU A 40 -5.80 -15.74 -8.60
CA LEU A 40 -4.98 -15.60 -7.40
C LEU A 40 -3.90 -16.68 -7.38
N LEU A 41 -2.68 -16.31 -7.01
CA LEU A 41 -1.54 -17.21 -6.99
C LEU A 41 -0.80 -17.08 -5.67
N LEU A 42 -0.55 -18.23 -5.03
CA LEU A 42 0.36 -18.37 -3.89
C LEU A 42 1.74 -18.70 -4.44
N VAL A 43 2.68 -17.78 -4.31
CA VAL A 43 3.99 -17.86 -4.97
C VAL A 43 5.13 -17.50 -4.04
N ARG A 44 6.33 -18.03 -4.34
CA ARG A 44 7.57 -17.50 -3.78
C ARG A 44 8.12 -16.43 -4.72
N VAL A 45 8.19 -15.21 -4.22
CA VAL A 45 8.68 -14.06 -5.00
C VAL A 45 10.04 -13.58 -4.50
N LEU A 46 10.91 -13.24 -5.44
CA LEU A 46 12.20 -12.59 -5.21
C LEU A 46 12.19 -11.19 -5.84
N PRO A 47 12.25 -10.12 -5.05
CA PRO A 47 12.37 -8.76 -5.59
C PRO A 47 13.72 -8.48 -6.23
N PRO A 48 13.81 -7.45 -7.10
CA PRO A 48 15.10 -6.91 -7.51
C PRO A 48 15.83 -6.27 -6.31
N THR A 49 17.12 -5.98 -6.47
CA THR A 49 17.94 -5.33 -5.43
C THR A 49 17.74 -3.82 -5.37
N SER A 50 17.23 -3.21 -6.45
CA SER A 50 16.88 -1.79 -6.53
C SER A 50 15.63 -1.62 -7.40
N MET A 51 14.86 -0.56 -7.13
CA MET A 51 13.67 -0.15 -7.91
C MET A 51 13.93 1.10 -8.75
N ASN A 52 15.18 1.58 -8.81
CA ASN A 52 15.58 2.74 -9.62
C ASN A 52 14.69 3.98 -9.39
N GLY A 53 14.50 4.36 -8.12
CA GLY A 53 13.71 5.54 -7.71
C GLY A 53 12.20 5.33 -7.59
N LEU A 54 11.67 4.15 -7.92
CA LEU A 54 10.26 3.81 -7.68
C LEU A 54 10.09 3.09 -6.33
N PRO A 55 8.92 3.16 -5.69
CA PRO A 55 8.62 2.32 -4.54
C PRO A 55 8.48 0.84 -4.97
N PRO A 56 8.82 -0.13 -4.10
CA PRO A 56 8.52 -1.54 -4.35
C PRO A 56 7.02 -1.78 -4.49
N LEU A 57 6.62 -2.69 -5.38
CA LEU A 57 5.22 -2.92 -5.73
C LEU A 57 4.52 -3.92 -4.79
N LEU A 58 5.18 -5.05 -4.51
CA LEU A 58 4.55 -6.15 -3.78
C LEU A 58 4.64 -5.93 -2.28
N GLY A 59 3.50 -6.03 -1.62
CA GLY A 59 3.39 -5.93 -0.18
C GLY A 59 3.79 -7.24 0.51
N TYR A 60 4.54 -7.15 1.59
CA TYR A 60 4.92 -8.27 2.46
C TYR A 60 4.43 -7.98 3.89
N ARG A 61 3.79 -8.96 4.51
CA ARG A 61 3.42 -8.88 5.92
C ARG A 61 4.55 -9.48 6.75
N THR A 62 5.21 -8.65 7.55
CA THR A 62 6.29 -9.06 8.45
C THR A 62 5.76 -9.97 9.57
N HIS A 63 6.66 -10.68 10.25
CA HIS A 63 6.31 -11.60 11.34
C HIS A 63 5.52 -10.95 12.48
N ASP A 64 5.71 -9.64 12.71
CA ASP A 64 4.95 -8.85 13.69
C ASP A 64 3.60 -8.32 13.17
N GLY A 65 3.18 -8.76 11.98
CA GLY A 65 1.89 -8.44 11.38
C GLY A 65 1.84 -7.14 10.58
N ARG A 66 2.92 -6.35 10.48
CA ARG A 66 2.94 -5.09 9.71
C ARG A 66 3.01 -5.34 8.21
N LEU A 67 2.22 -4.57 7.44
CA LEU A 67 2.34 -4.54 5.98
C LEU A 67 3.43 -3.55 5.55
N THR A 68 4.46 -4.06 4.90
CA THR A 68 5.59 -3.31 4.33
C THR A 68 5.71 -3.58 2.83
N PHE A 69 6.55 -2.82 2.13
CA PHE A 69 6.85 -3.02 0.71
C PHE A 69 8.37 -3.14 0.54
N PRO A 70 8.98 -4.30 0.88
CA PRO A 70 10.43 -4.45 0.92
C PRO A 70 11.00 -5.09 -0.36
N LEU A 71 12.33 -5.05 -0.46
CA LEU A 71 13.14 -5.80 -1.44
C LEU A 71 13.85 -7.01 -0.81
N CYS A 72 13.66 -7.22 0.49
CA CYS A 72 14.13 -8.37 1.26
C CYS A 72 13.20 -8.59 2.47
N SER A 73 12.57 -9.76 2.56
CA SER A 73 11.75 -10.16 3.71
C SER A 73 12.55 -10.14 5.01
N SER A 74 13.73 -10.78 5.03
CA SER A 74 14.60 -10.80 6.22
C SER A 74 15.01 -9.40 6.71
N CYS A 75 15.24 -8.43 5.81
CA CYS A 75 15.50 -7.06 6.22
C CYS A 75 14.26 -6.40 6.82
N ALA A 76 13.08 -6.67 6.28
CA ALA A 76 11.83 -6.11 6.78
C ALA A 76 11.47 -6.66 8.17
N ASP A 77 11.59 -7.97 8.36
CA ASP A 77 11.32 -8.63 9.64
C ASP A 77 12.26 -8.16 10.74
N ASN A 78 13.54 -7.95 10.41
CA ASN A 78 14.56 -7.47 11.35
C ASN A 78 14.67 -5.94 11.41
N LYS A 79 13.85 -5.20 10.65
CA LYS A 79 13.93 -3.73 10.48
C LYS A 79 15.35 -3.21 10.20
N GLN A 80 16.09 -3.96 9.39
CA GLN A 80 17.51 -3.74 9.13
C GLN A 80 17.78 -2.34 8.54
N GLN A 81 18.56 -1.53 9.26
CA GLN A 81 19.00 -0.20 8.80
C GLN A 81 20.33 -0.24 8.04
N GLN A 82 21.06 -1.35 8.08
CA GLN A 82 22.31 -1.51 7.33
C GLN A 82 22.07 -1.97 5.88
N GLN A 83 23.13 -1.99 5.08
CA GLN A 83 23.08 -2.56 3.74
C GLN A 83 22.72 -4.05 3.78
N CYS A 84 21.85 -4.47 2.87
CA CYS A 84 21.41 -5.87 2.78
C CYS A 84 22.55 -6.77 2.28
N ARG A 85 22.83 -7.85 3.01
CA ARG A 85 23.77 -8.91 2.62
C ARG A 85 23.12 -10.30 2.58
N HIS A 86 21.78 -10.33 2.58
CA HIS A 86 21.02 -11.56 2.61
C HIS A 86 21.04 -12.28 1.25
N SER A 87 21.09 -13.62 1.30
CA SER A 87 20.98 -14.48 0.12
C SER A 87 19.61 -14.35 -0.56
N MET A 88 19.49 -14.80 -1.81
CA MET A 88 18.22 -14.81 -2.55
C MET A 88 17.10 -15.52 -1.78
N LYS A 89 17.41 -16.66 -1.12
CA LYS A 89 16.45 -17.42 -0.31
C LYS A 89 15.91 -16.59 0.86
N GLN A 90 16.80 -15.90 1.58
CA GLN A 90 16.45 -15.02 2.71
C GLN A 90 15.74 -13.73 2.26
N ARG A 91 15.98 -13.26 1.03
CA ARG A 91 15.30 -12.09 0.47
C ARG A 91 13.89 -12.40 -0.01
N SER A 92 13.67 -13.61 -0.51
CA SER A 92 12.38 -14.08 -1.02
C SER A 92 11.37 -14.37 0.09
N TRP A 93 10.07 -14.39 -0.25
CA TRP A 93 9.00 -14.81 0.65
C TRP A 93 7.87 -15.49 -0.11
N ILE A 94 7.00 -16.18 0.62
CA ILE A 94 5.77 -16.79 0.10
C ILE A 94 4.59 -15.86 0.42
N SER A 95 3.79 -15.50 -0.57
CA SER A 95 2.53 -14.80 -0.33
C SER A 95 1.54 -14.95 -1.51
N GLY A 96 0.27 -14.64 -1.24
CA GLY A 96 -0.80 -14.65 -2.22
C GLY A 96 -0.93 -13.30 -2.93
N TYR A 97 -0.93 -13.31 -4.26
CA TYR A 97 -1.08 -12.11 -5.08
C TYR A 97 -2.08 -12.33 -6.21
N THR A 98 -2.62 -11.24 -6.72
CA THR A 98 -3.35 -11.27 -7.99
C THR A 98 -2.39 -11.40 -9.16
N HIS A 99 -2.79 -12.10 -10.21
CA HIS A 99 -1.99 -12.23 -11.42
C HIS A 99 -1.61 -10.87 -12.04
N VAL A 100 -2.45 -9.83 -11.89
CA VAL A 100 -2.17 -8.49 -12.41
C VAL A 100 -1.03 -7.80 -11.66
N GLU A 101 -0.93 -7.96 -10.34
CA GLU A 101 0.21 -7.47 -9.56
C GLU A 101 1.48 -8.26 -9.86
N LEU A 102 1.37 -9.59 -10.02
CA LEU A 102 2.52 -10.42 -10.39
C LEU A 102 3.07 -10.08 -11.77
N ASN A 103 2.20 -9.87 -12.75
CA ASN A 103 2.61 -9.46 -14.10
C ASN A 103 3.34 -8.12 -14.04
N LYS A 104 2.80 -7.13 -13.31
CA LYS A 104 3.52 -5.85 -13.15
C LYS A 104 4.83 -6.01 -12.38
N ALA A 105 4.88 -6.86 -11.36
CA ALA A 105 6.11 -7.13 -10.62
C ALA A 105 7.20 -7.72 -11.53
N LEU A 106 6.84 -8.66 -12.41
CA LEU A 106 7.74 -9.24 -13.40
C LEU A 106 8.30 -8.17 -14.37
N GLU A 107 7.49 -7.20 -14.80
CA GLU A 107 7.98 -6.04 -15.59
C GLU A 107 9.01 -5.20 -14.82
N LEU A 108 8.86 -5.11 -13.49
CA LEU A 108 9.72 -4.34 -12.60
C LEU A 108 10.97 -5.12 -12.15
N GLY A 109 11.21 -6.31 -12.70
CA GLY A 109 12.39 -7.12 -12.42
C GLY A 109 12.28 -8.03 -11.20
N TYR A 110 11.07 -8.26 -10.68
CA TYR A 110 10.83 -9.34 -9.72
C TYR A 110 10.94 -10.69 -10.43
N GLN A 111 11.23 -11.74 -9.66
CA GLN A 111 11.26 -13.11 -10.14
C GLN A 111 10.30 -13.97 -9.32
N ILE A 112 9.55 -14.86 -9.98
CA ILE A 112 8.76 -15.89 -9.28
C ILE A 112 9.57 -17.17 -9.27
N LEU A 113 10.02 -17.56 -8.08
CA LEU A 113 10.91 -18.71 -7.89
C LEU A 113 10.15 -20.04 -7.81
N ASP A 114 8.93 -20.00 -7.26
CA ASP A 114 8.11 -21.19 -7.03
C ASP A 114 6.63 -20.82 -6.97
N ILE A 115 5.76 -21.79 -7.29
CA ILE A 115 4.30 -21.64 -7.27
C ILE A 115 3.73 -22.78 -6.43
N TYR A 116 2.89 -22.44 -5.45
CA TYR A 116 2.34 -23.39 -4.49
C TYR A 116 0.89 -23.72 -4.80
N GLU A 117 0.11 -22.72 -5.20
CA GLU A 117 -1.32 -22.86 -5.46
C GLU A 117 -1.78 -21.75 -6.42
N VAL A 118 -2.71 -22.09 -7.30
CA VAL A 118 -3.33 -21.14 -8.24
C VAL A 118 -4.84 -21.33 -8.20
N TRP A 119 -5.57 -20.25 -7.98
CA TRP A 119 -7.02 -20.20 -8.20
C TRP A 119 -7.25 -19.49 -9.52
N ASN A 120 -7.38 -20.28 -10.59
CA ASN A 120 -7.56 -19.78 -11.94
C ASN A 120 -9.04 -19.55 -12.24
N TYR A 121 -9.38 -18.45 -12.90
CA TYR A 121 -10.74 -18.15 -13.34
C TYR A 121 -10.78 -18.02 -14.86
N ASP A 122 -11.58 -18.87 -15.50
CA ASP A 122 -11.75 -18.85 -16.95
C ASP A 122 -12.64 -17.70 -17.43
N ARG A 123 -13.59 -17.27 -16.60
CA ARG A 123 -14.57 -16.24 -16.94
C ARG A 123 -14.32 -14.95 -16.19
N TRP A 124 -14.33 -13.86 -16.96
CA TRP A 124 -14.10 -12.51 -16.49
C TRP A 124 -15.09 -11.56 -17.13
N ASP A 125 -15.63 -10.63 -16.35
CA ASP A 125 -16.63 -9.66 -16.80
C ASP A 125 -16.10 -8.22 -16.65
N PRO A 126 -15.87 -7.49 -17.75
CA PRO A 126 -15.46 -6.08 -17.76
C PRO A 126 -16.56 -5.10 -17.35
N GLU A 127 -17.83 -5.52 -17.34
CA GLU A 127 -18.99 -4.66 -17.08
C GLU A 127 -19.67 -4.95 -15.74
N LEU A 128 -19.21 -5.96 -14.99
CA LEU A 128 -19.79 -6.43 -13.73
C LEU A 128 -20.21 -5.30 -12.78
N PHE A 129 -19.38 -4.27 -12.63
CA PHE A 129 -19.64 -3.13 -11.74
C PHE A 129 -19.93 -1.82 -12.46
N LYS A 130 -19.91 -1.80 -13.80
CA LYS A 130 -20.03 -0.58 -14.60
C LYS A 130 -21.36 0.11 -14.34
N GLY A 131 -22.48 -0.63 -14.36
CA GLY A 131 -23.81 -0.08 -14.07
C GLY A 131 -23.93 0.50 -12.65
N TYR A 132 -23.40 -0.20 -11.65
CA TYR A 132 -23.38 0.27 -10.26
C TYR A 132 -22.60 1.58 -10.11
N VAL A 133 -21.37 1.61 -10.63
CA VAL A 133 -20.52 2.82 -10.53
C VAL A 133 -21.14 3.98 -11.30
N ASN A 134 -21.64 3.76 -12.51
CA ASN A 134 -22.29 4.80 -13.31
C ASN A 134 -23.50 5.41 -12.59
N THR A 135 -24.29 4.58 -11.91
CA THR A 135 -25.46 5.03 -11.14
C THR A 135 -25.04 5.99 -10.02
N PHE A 136 -24.10 5.59 -9.15
CA PHE A 136 -23.74 6.41 -7.99
C PHE A 136 -22.85 7.60 -8.34
N VAL A 137 -22.00 7.49 -9.37
CA VAL A 137 -21.23 8.63 -9.89
C VAL A 137 -22.18 9.66 -10.52
N GLY A 138 -23.16 9.21 -11.31
CA GLY A 138 -24.19 10.09 -11.89
C GLY A 138 -25.02 10.80 -10.82
N LEU A 139 -25.54 10.06 -9.83
CA LEU A 139 -26.28 10.65 -8.70
C LEU A 139 -25.43 11.68 -7.92
N LYS A 140 -24.17 11.33 -7.63
CA LYS A 140 -23.22 12.23 -6.96
C LYS A 140 -23.00 13.51 -7.78
N GLN A 141 -22.90 13.40 -9.10
CA GLN A 141 -22.63 14.55 -9.96
C GLN A 141 -23.87 15.44 -10.06
N GLN A 142 -25.06 14.87 -10.29
CA GLN A 142 -26.30 15.62 -10.32
C GLN A 142 -26.58 16.37 -9.01
N ALA A 143 -26.34 15.71 -7.88
CA ALA A 143 -26.49 16.30 -6.55
C ALA A 143 -25.42 17.36 -6.19
N SER A 144 -24.40 17.55 -7.04
CA SER A 144 -23.41 18.63 -6.88
C SER A 144 -23.90 19.98 -7.41
N GLY A 145 -25.02 20.00 -8.14
CA GLY A 145 -25.47 21.18 -8.88
C GLY A 145 -24.62 21.48 -10.12
N TRP A 146 -24.91 22.62 -10.73
CA TRP A 146 -24.21 23.11 -11.92
C TRP A 146 -22.86 23.73 -11.56
N PRO A 147 -21.80 23.54 -12.38
CA PRO A 147 -20.56 24.28 -12.24
C PRO A 147 -20.79 25.81 -12.33
N GLU A 148 -19.91 26.60 -11.72
CA GLU A 148 -19.99 28.07 -11.70
C GLU A 148 -20.05 28.71 -13.10
N ASN A 149 -19.54 28.02 -14.14
CA ASN A 149 -19.52 28.49 -15.52
C ASN A 149 -20.74 28.04 -16.36
N CYS A 150 -21.80 27.51 -15.73
CA CYS A 150 -22.97 26.89 -16.40
C CYS A 150 -24.28 27.67 -16.19
N ASP A 151 -24.25 28.98 -16.46
CA ASP A 151 -25.42 29.86 -16.28
C ASP A 151 -26.42 29.78 -17.44
N SER A 152 -25.96 29.54 -18.67
CA SER A 152 -26.82 29.45 -19.86
C SER A 152 -27.28 28.03 -20.15
N GLN A 153 -28.41 27.88 -20.86
CA GLN A 153 -28.92 26.57 -21.25
C GLN A 153 -27.94 25.83 -22.18
N GLU A 154 -27.24 26.55 -23.06
CA GLU A 154 -26.21 26.00 -23.95
C GLU A 154 -25.00 25.50 -23.15
N ALA A 155 -24.58 26.23 -22.12
CA ALA A 155 -23.49 25.80 -21.24
C ALA A 155 -23.86 24.52 -20.49
N ARG A 156 -25.08 24.44 -19.95
CA ARG A 156 -25.63 23.24 -19.29
C ARG A 156 -25.69 22.04 -20.23
N ASN A 157 -26.18 22.24 -21.45
CA ASN A 157 -26.25 21.18 -22.47
C ASN A 157 -24.86 20.69 -22.87
N ARG A 158 -23.89 21.60 -23.06
CA ARG A 158 -22.49 21.25 -23.32
C ARG A 158 -21.87 20.46 -22.18
N TYR A 159 -22.12 20.88 -20.94
CA TYR A 159 -21.62 20.18 -19.75
C TYR A 159 -22.16 18.75 -19.66
N ILE A 160 -23.46 18.54 -19.88
CA ILE A 160 -24.06 17.20 -19.89
C ILE A 160 -23.49 16.35 -21.02
N ALA A 161 -23.41 16.89 -22.24
CA ALA A 161 -22.87 16.19 -23.39
C ALA A 161 -21.41 15.79 -23.18
N GLU A 162 -20.60 16.67 -22.58
CA GLU A 162 -19.21 16.38 -22.26
C GLU A 162 -19.09 15.31 -21.18
N PHE A 163 -19.91 15.39 -20.13
CA PHE A 163 -19.91 14.37 -19.08
C PHE A 163 -20.32 13.00 -19.64
N ASP A 164 -21.31 12.94 -20.52
CA ASP A 164 -21.69 11.68 -21.19
C ASP A 164 -20.57 11.19 -22.12
N ARG A 165 -19.93 12.08 -22.88
CA ARG A 165 -18.80 11.73 -23.77
C ARG A 165 -17.60 11.17 -23.00
N VAL A 166 -17.27 11.77 -21.85
CA VAL A 166 -16.09 11.43 -21.05
C VAL A 166 -16.36 10.26 -20.11
N GLU A 167 -17.50 10.26 -19.42
CA GLU A 167 -17.84 9.25 -18.42
C GLU A 167 -18.74 8.12 -18.95
N GLY A 168 -19.44 8.31 -20.07
CA GLY A 168 -20.48 7.39 -20.51
C GLY A 168 -21.66 7.32 -19.53
N ILE A 169 -21.97 8.45 -18.87
CA ILE A 169 -23.05 8.57 -17.89
C ILE A 169 -23.98 9.70 -18.34
N ARG A 170 -25.19 9.32 -18.75
CA ARG A 170 -26.23 10.27 -19.10
C ARG A 170 -26.88 10.86 -17.84
N MET A 171 -26.70 12.16 -17.63
CA MET A 171 -27.34 12.91 -16.56
C MET A 171 -28.72 13.42 -16.99
N ASP A 172 -29.63 13.51 -16.02
CA ASP A 172 -30.95 14.14 -16.17
C ASP A 172 -30.85 15.63 -15.76
N PRO A 173 -30.95 16.58 -16.71
CA PRO A 173 -30.83 18.00 -16.41
C PRO A 173 -31.81 18.48 -15.34
N ALA A 174 -33.01 17.87 -15.25
CA ALA A 174 -34.04 18.26 -14.29
C ALA A 174 -33.69 17.87 -12.85
N LYS A 175 -32.72 16.96 -12.66
CA LYS A 175 -32.26 16.48 -11.35
C LYS A 175 -30.92 17.09 -10.93
N VAL A 176 -30.34 17.99 -11.74
CA VAL A 176 -29.10 18.67 -11.39
C VAL A 176 -29.41 19.83 -10.47
N GLU A 177 -29.26 19.59 -9.17
CA GLU A 177 -29.47 20.56 -8.11
C GLU A 177 -28.47 20.32 -6.97
N ILE A 178 -28.18 21.37 -6.20
CA ILE A 178 -27.31 21.24 -5.03
C ILE A 178 -28.06 20.47 -3.94
N ASN A 179 -27.68 19.22 -3.72
CA ASN A 179 -28.25 18.36 -2.69
C ASN A 179 -27.12 17.68 -1.89
N PRO A 180 -26.62 18.32 -0.81
CA PRO A 180 -25.49 17.81 -0.04
C PRO A 180 -25.73 16.42 0.56
N GLY A 181 -26.96 16.14 1.01
CA GLY A 181 -27.35 14.86 1.60
C GLY A 181 -27.30 13.72 0.59
N LEU A 182 -27.93 13.90 -0.58
CA LEU A 182 -27.91 12.91 -1.65
C LEU A 182 -26.48 12.70 -2.18
N ARG A 183 -25.70 13.79 -2.34
CA ARG A 183 -24.29 13.72 -2.74
C ARG A 183 -23.48 12.87 -1.76
N MET A 184 -23.70 13.05 -0.45
CA MET A 184 -23.03 12.27 0.59
C MET A 184 -23.40 10.79 0.48
N ILE A 185 -24.69 10.46 0.40
CA ILE A 185 -25.17 9.07 0.29
C ILE A 185 -24.61 8.40 -0.97
N ALA A 186 -24.70 9.06 -2.13
CA ALA A 186 -24.19 8.53 -3.39
C ALA A 186 -22.67 8.29 -3.33
N LYS A 187 -21.90 9.21 -2.72
CA LYS A 187 -20.45 9.03 -2.52
C LYS A 187 -20.14 7.85 -1.59
N ILE A 188 -20.88 7.70 -0.49
CA ILE A 188 -20.70 6.57 0.44
C ILE A 188 -20.95 5.25 -0.28
N LEU A 189 -22.09 5.11 -0.98
CA LEU A 189 -22.44 3.88 -1.69
C LEU A 189 -21.40 3.54 -2.77
N ALA A 190 -20.94 4.53 -3.55
CA ALA A 190 -19.87 4.32 -4.53
C ALA A 190 -18.57 3.77 -3.90
N ASN A 191 -18.24 4.19 -2.67
CA ASN A 191 -16.98 3.83 -2.01
C ASN A 191 -17.08 2.58 -1.12
N SER A 192 -18.26 2.26 -0.58
CA SER A 192 -18.43 1.20 0.42
C SER A 192 -18.55 -0.20 -0.17
N LEU A 193 -18.93 -0.34 -1.46
CA LEU A 193 -19.21 -1.63 -2.07
C LEU A 193 -18.03 -2.61 -1.96
N TRP A 194 -16.84 -2.22 -2.38
CA TRP A 194 -15.67 -3.11 -2.35
C TRP A 194 -15.29 -3.54 -0.92
N GLY A 195 -15.50 -2.65 0.06
CA GLY A 195 -15.27 -2.95 1.47
C GLY A 195 -16.25 -3.98 2.01
N LYS A 196 -17.50 -3.96 1.52
CA LYS A 196 -18.51 -4.98 1.84
C LYS A 196 -18.12 -6.36 1.30
N LEU A 197 -17.54 -6.42 0.10
CA LEU A 197 -17.03 -7.66 -0.49
C LEU A 197 -15.89 -8.28 0.33
N ALA A 198 -15.14 -7.48 1.10
CA ALA A 198 -14.06 -7.93 1.99
C ALA A 198 -14.45 -7.90 3.48
N GLN A 199 -15.75 -7.94 3.80
CA GLN A 199 -16.19 -7.83 5.18
C GLN A 199 -15.62 -8.97 6.04
N ARG A 200 -14.90 -8.62 7.11
CA ARG A 200 -14.38 -9.58 8.08
C ARG A 200 -15.51 -10.34 8.78
N VAL A 201 -15.31 -11.63 8.98
CA VAL A 201 -16.23 -12.54 9.69
C VAL A 201 -15.76 -12.72 11.13
N GLY A 202 -16.65 -13.10 12.04
CA GLY A 202 -16.31 -13.39 13.43
C GLY A 202 -16.01 -12.13 14.25
N THR A 203 -16.72 -11.04 13.96
CA THR A 203 -16.65 -9.83 14.79
C THR A 203 -17.18 -10.12 16.18
N THR A 204 -16.59 -9.45 17.17
CA THR A 204 -17.14 -9.44 18.53
C THR A 204 -18.47 -8.70 18.52
N GLU A 205 -19.50 -9.32 19.09
CA GLU A 205 -20.87 -8.82 19.16
C GLU A 205 -21.29 -8.65 20.62
N VAL A 206 -22.14 -7.66 20.86
CA VAL A 206 -22.78 -7.46 22.16
C VAL A 206 -24.17 -8.08 22.07
N LYS A 207 -24.43 -9.09 22.91
CA LYS A 207 -25.75 -9.67 23.11
C LYS A 207 -26.28 -9.29 24.50
N TYR A 208 -27.59 -9.26 24.62
CA TYR A 208 -28.27 -8.98 25.88
C TYR A 208 -29.12 -10.19 26.25
N ALA A 209 -28.94 -10.71 27.46
CA ALA A 209 -29.80 -11.72 28.05
C ALA A 209 -30.67 -11.06 29.11
N ARG A 210 -31.98 -11.31 29.08
CA ARG A 210 -32.96 -10.75 30.02
C ARG A 210 -33.45 -11.74 31.05
N THR A 211 -33.13 -13.02 30.86
CA THR A 211 -33.47 -14.11 31.76
C THR A 211 -32.24 -14.96 32.03
N PRO A 212 -32.19 -15.68 33.17
CA PRO A 212 -31.12 -16.65 33.44
C PRO A 212 -31.02 -17.74 32.37
N GLU A 213 -32.15 -18.09 31.73
CA GLU A 213 -32.17 -19.06 30.64
C GLU A 213 -31.43 -18.53 29.40
N GLU A 214 -31.76 -17.31 28.95
CA GLU A 214 -31.06 -16.67 27.83
C GLU A 214 -29.55 -16.51 28.11
N PHE A 215 -29.20 -16.22 29.35
CA PHE A 215 -27.80 -16.08 29.77
C PHE A 215 -27.05 -17.42 29.68
N HIS A 216 -27.60 -18.50 30.25
CA HIS A 216 -26.98 -19.82 30.15
C HIS A 216 -26.94 -20.32 28.70
N GLN A 217 -27.97 -20.06 27.89
CA GLN A 217 -27.94 -20.39 26.46
C GLN A 217 -26.75 -19.72 25.75
N LEU A 218 -26.40 -18.49 26.09
CA LEU A 218 -25.23 -17.81 25.51
C LEU A 218 -23.89 -18.38 26.00
N LEU A 219 -23.81 -18.80 27.27
CA LEU A 219 -22.59 -19.39 27.84
C LEU A 219 -22.33 -20.81 27.34
N GLU A 220 -23.38 -21.59 27.16
CA GLU A 220 -23.31 -23.00 26.78
C GLU A 220 -23.33 -23.21 25.26
N ASP A 221 -23.58 -22.17 24.46
CA ASP A 221 -23.56 -22.24 23.00
C ASP A 221 -22.16 -22.66 22.51
N PRO A 222 -22.00 -23.89 21.97
CA PRO A 222 -20.69 -24.39 21.55
C PRO A 222 -20.12 -23.59 20.37
N THR A 223 -20.95 -22.82 19.67
CA THR A 223 -20.55 -22.00 18.52
C THR A 223 -19.98 -20.64 18.92
N LEU A 224 -20.20 -20.22 20.16
CA LEU A 224 -19.75 -18.95 20.69
C LEU A 224 -18.55 -19.13 21.61
N GLU A 225 -17.70 -18.11 21.59
CA GLU A 225 -16.67 -17.83 22.57
C GLU A 225 -17.18 -16.62 23.37
N THR A 226 -17.58 -16.85 24.62
CA THR A 226 -17.94 -15.76 25.53
C THR A 226 -16.67 -15.12 26.04
N LEU A 227 -16.47 -13.85 25.69
CA LEU A 227 -15.27 -13.08 26.02
C LEU A 227 -15.40 -12.36 27.35
N ASP A 228 -16.60 -11.86 27.64
CA ASP A 228 -16.88 -11.05 28.83
C ASP A 228 -18.40 -11.02 29.08
N PHE A 229 -18.83 -10.79 30.31
CA PHE A 229 -20.22 -10.49 30.60
C PHE A 229 -20.35 -9.58 31.82
N GLU A 230 -21.48 -8.86 31.89
CA GLU A 230 -21.73 -7.95 32.98
C GLU A 230 -23.22 -7.77 33.27
N HIS A 231 -23.55 -7.84 34.55
CA HIS A 231 -24.89 -7.57 35.07
C HIS A 231 -25.19 -6.07 35.01
N VAL A 232 -25.97 -5.66 34.00
CA VAL A 232 -26.35 -4.25 33.78
C VAL A 232 -27.48 -3.86 34.74
N SER A 233 -28.48 -4.72 34.90
CA SER A 233 -29.57 -4.57 35.86
C SER A 233 -30.03 -5.94 36.37
N GLU A 234 -30.98 -5.96 37.31
CA GLU A 234 -31.60 -7.20 37.83
C GLU A 234 -32.21 -8.08 36.73
N PHE A 235 -32.58 -7.50 35.59
CA PHE A 235 -33.24 -8.18 34.48
C PHE A 235 -32.45 -8.10 33.17
N MET A 236 -31.15 -7.78 33.22
CA MET A 236 -30.36 -7.64 31.99
C MET A 236 -28.87 -7.85 32.20
N ASP A 237 -28.36 -8.83 31.47
CA ASP A 237 -26.95 -9.14 31.33
C ASP A 237 -26.46 -8.75 29.94
N ARG A 238 -25.34 -8.03 29.90
CA ARG A 238 -24.62 -7.77 28.66
C ARG A 238 -23.55 -8.83 28.49
N CYS A 239 -23.63 -9.61 27.41
CA CYS A 239 -22.63 -10.62 27.06
C CYS A 239 -21.85 -10.16 25.82
N LEU A 240 -20.53 -10.11 25.95
CA LEU A 240 -19.62 -9.89 24.83
C LEU A 240 -19.24 -11.27 24.28
N VAL A 241 -19.75 -11.59 23.09
CA VAL A 241 -19.54 -12.90 22.47
C VAL A 241 -18.82 -12.75 21.14
N ARG A 242 -18.10 -13.79 20.75
CA ARG A 242 -17.52 -13.91 19.42
C ARG A 242 -17.86 -15.28 18.87
N LYS A 243 -18.20 -15.38 17.60
CA LYS A 243 -18.38 -16.69 16.96
C LYS A 243 -17.01 -17.35 16.77
N LYS A 244 -16.85 -18.60 17.20
CA LYS A 244 -15.59 -19.33 16.97
C LYS A 244 -15.33 -19.45 15.46
N GLU A 245 -14.06 -19.45 15.08
CA GLU A 245 -13.62 -19.40 13.68
C GLU A 245 -14.22 -20.53 12.83
N GLU A 246 -14.30 -21.74 13.37
CA GLU A 246 -14.89 -22.92 12.72
C GLU A 246 -16.41 -22.79 12.42
N PHE A 247 -17.12 -21.92 13.14
CA PHE A 247 -18.56 -21.65 12.91
C PHE A 247 -18.82 -20.28 12.26
N ALA A 248 -17.77 -19.48 12.06
CA ALA A 248 -17.84 -18.16 11.46
C ALA A 248 -18.10 -18.28 9.94
N LYS A 249 -19.35 -18.07 9.52
CA LYS A 249 -19.72 -18.07 8.11
C LYS A 249 -19.68 -16.65 7.54
N PRO A 250 -18.98 -16.40 6.42
CA PRO A 250 -19.06 -15.12 5.76
C PRO A 250 -20.49 -14.81 5.31
N PRO A 251 -20.89 -13.53 5.24
CA PRO A 251 -22.11 -13.15 4.56
C PRO A 251 -22.10 -13.62 3.10
N ASP A 252 -23.26 -13.95 2.53
CA ASP A 252 -23.37 -14.35 1.11
C ASP A 252 -22.86 -13.27 0.13
N THR A 253 -22.78 -12.02 0.60
CA THR A 253 -22.23 -10.88 -0.15
C THR A 253 -20.70 -10.79 -0.13
N ASN A 254 -20.02 -11.64 0.66
CA ASN A 254 -18.57 -11.64 0.74
C ASN A 254 -17.97 -12.25 -0.53
N CYS A 255 -17.06 -11.52 -1.15
CA CYS A 255 -16.39 -11.91 -2.37
C CYS A 255 -14.93 -11.42 -2.32
N LEU A 256 -14.14 -12.03 -1.44
CA LEU A 256 -12.77 -11.60 -1.12
C LEU A 256 -11.86 -11.51 -2.35
N HIS A 257 -11.99 -12.45 -3.30
CA HIS A 257 -11.17 -12.49 -4.51
C HIS A 257 -11.43 -11.26 -5.40
N VAL A 258 -12.70 -10.87 -5.59
CA VAL A 258 -13.04 -9.63 -6.31
C VAL A 258 -12.51 -8.41 -5.56
N ALA A 259 -12.65 -8.36 -4.23
CA ALA A 259 -12.12 -7.26 -3.43
C ALA A 259 -10.59 -7.13 -3.54
N ALA A 260 -9.87 -8.24 -3.60
CA ALA A 260 -8.43 -8.25 -3.84
C ALA A 260 -8.11 -7.59 -5.19
N PHE A 261 -8.81 -7.96 -6.27
CA PHE A 261 -8.65 -7.32 -7.58
C PHE A 261 -8.96 -5.82 -7.56
N VAL A 262 -9.98 -5.36 -6.83
CA VAL A 262 -10.25 -3.92 -6.69
C VAL A 262 -9.01 -3.19 -6.15
N THR A 263 -8.41 -3.71 -5.08
CA THR A 263 -7.22 -3.09 -4.47
C THR A 263 -5.96 -3.21 -5.33
N SER A 264 -5.77 -4.33 -6.01
CA SER A 264 -4.66 -4.53 -6.96
C SER A 264 -4.76 -3.55 -8.13
N TYR A 265 -5.94 -3.42 -8.75
CA TYR A 265 -6.14 -2.44 -9.82
C TYR A 265 -5.95 -1.01 -9.36
N ALA A 266 -6.42 -0.64 -8.17
CA ALA A 266 -6.20 0.69 -7.61
C ALA A 266 -4.70 0.98 -7.40
N ARG A 267 -3.96 0.02 -6.85
CA ARG A 267 -2.51 0.13 -6.67
C ARG A 267 -1.77 0.28 -7.99
N LEU A 268 -2.06 -0.57 -8.96
CA LEU A 268 -1.44 -0.52 -10.29
C LEU A 268 -1.78 0.80 -11.02
N HIS A 269 -2.99 1.31 -10.81
CA HIS A 269 -3.40 2.60 -11.36
C HIS A 269 -2.60 3.77 -10.77
N LEU A 270 -2.41 3.80 -9.44
CA LEU A 270 -1.54 4.79 -8.80
C LEU A 270 -0.08 4.61 -9.23
N TYR A 271 0.39 3.37 -9.33
CA TYR A 271 1.76 3.03 -9.73
C TYR A 271 2.10 3.55 -11.13
N LYS A 272 1.14 3.51 -12.06
CA LYS A 272 1.29 4.11 -13.39
C LYS A 272 1.71 5.59 -13.32
N TYR A 273 1.06 6.37 -12.45
CA TYR A 273 1.43 7.79 -12.27
C TYR A 273 2.80 7.95 -11.61
N MET A 274 3.22 7.03 -10.73
CA MET A 274 4.59 7.03 -10.19
C MET A 274 5.63 6.76 -11.29
N GLU A 275 5.32 5.87 -12.23
CA GLU A 275 6.15 5.64 -13.42
C GLU A 275 6.19 6.89 -14.32
N GLU A 276 5.06 7.58 -14.51
CA GLU A 276 5.01 8.85 -15.24
C GLU A 276 5.89 9.93 -14.58
N VAL A 277 5.86 10.06 -13.24
CA VAL A 277 6.77 10.96 -12.50
C VAL A 277 8.23 10.67 -12.85
N LYS A 278 8.61 9.40 -12.91
CA LYS A 278 9.97 9.00 -13.29
C LYS A 278 10.28 9.33 -14.76
N GLN A 279 9.34 9.12 -15.67
CA GLN A 279 9.49 9.44 -17.10
C GLN A 279 9.72 10.93 -17.35
N ILE A 280 9.10 11.81 -16.56
CA ILE A 280 9.32 13.27 -16.62
C ILE A 280 10.58 13.72 -15.86
N ASN A 281 11.45 12.79 -15.45
CA ASN A 281 12.63 13.04 -14.60
C ASN A 281 12.28 13.76 -13.28
N GLY A 282 11.09 13.48 -12.74
CA GLY A 282 10.68 13.89 -11.41
C GLY A 282 11.12 12.91 -10.33
N GLN A 283 11.03 13.36 -9.08
CA GLN A 283 11.32 12.56 -7.89
C GLN A 283 10.06 12.42 -7.04
N LEU A 284 9.63 11.18 -6.80
CA LEU A 284 8.51 10.90 -5.91
C LEU A 284 8.91 11.18 -4.45
N LEU A 285 8.08 11.92 -3.72
CA LEU A 285 8.26 12.23 -2.30
C LEU A 285 7.38 11.35 -1.41
N TYR A 286 6.11 11.15 -1.79
CA TYR A 286 5.13 10.45 -0.98
C TYR A 286 3.98 9.93 -1.83
N CYS A 287 3.31 8.88 -1.36
CA CYS A 287 2.05 8.40 -1.93
C CYS A 287 1.14 7.83 -0.85
N ASP A 288 -0.17 8.04 -0.97
CA ASP A 288 -1.17 7.37 -0.13
C ASP A 288 -2.44 7.11 -0.93
N THR A 289 -2.74 5.82 -1.12
CA THR A 289 -3.98 5.24 -1.69
C THR A 289 -4.34 5.70 -3.11
N ASP A 290 -4.54 7.00 -3.32
CA ASP A 290 -4.99 7.67 -4.54
C ASP A 290 -4.28 9.02 -4.78
N SER A 291 -3.27 9.36 -3.98
CA SER A 291 -2.50 10.61 -4.07
C SER A 291 -1.00 10.37 -4.20
N ILE A 292 -0.30 11.30 -4.88
CA ILE A 292 1.16 11.35 -4.96
C ILE A 292 1.68 12.78 -4.74
N PHE A 293 2.82 12.91 -4.08
CA PHE A 293 3.62 14.12 -4.02
C PHE A 293 4.92 13.86 -4.77
N TYR A 294 5.31 14.78 -5.65
CA TYR A 294 6.56 14.68 -6.39
C TYR A 294 7.18 16.05 -6.65
N VAL A 295 8.49 16.05 -6.83
CA VAL A 295 9.27 17.20 -7.30
C VAL A 295 9.51 17.02 -8.79
N LYS A 296 9.48 18.13 -9.53
CA LYS A 296 9.91 18.17 -10.93
C LYS A 296 10.90 19.30 -11.15
N LYS A 297 11.69 19.20 -12.21
CA LYS A 297 12.55 20.32 -12.65
C LYS A 297 11.69 21.55 -13.01
N CYS A 298 12.25 22.74 -12.79
CA CYS A 298 11.63 23.98 -13.24
C CYS A 298 11.42 23.93 -14.76
N GLY A 299 10.25 24.32 -15.23
CA GLY A 299 9.88 24.19 -16.65
C GLY A 299 9.61 22.76 -17.15
N GLY A 300 9.81 21.73 -16.32
CA GLY A 300 9.51 20.34 -16.70
C GLY A 300 8.01 20.04 -16.85
N ASN A 301 7.69 18.94 -17.52
CA ASN A 301 6.32 18.47 -17.73
C ASN A 301 5.65 18.07 -16.40
N PHE A 302 4.31 18.04 -16.41
CA PHE A 302 3.51 17.49 -15.32
C PHE A 302 3.07 16.06 -15.66
N VAL A 303 2.72 15.28 -14.64
CA VAL A 303 1.97 14.03 -14.84
C VAL A 303 0.60 14.31 -15.45
N GLY A 304 -0.04 13.30 -16.05
CA GLY A 304 -1.37 13.48 -16.63
C GLY A 304 -2.40 13.93 -15.59
N GLU A 305 -2.96 15.13 -15.79
CA GLU A 305 -4.00 15.71 -14.92
C GLU A 305 -5.37 15.68 -15.59
N GLY A 306 -6.43 15.61 -14.78
CA GLY A 306 -7.79 15.78 -15.28
C GLY A 306 -8.87 15.63 -14.21
N GLU A 307 -10.11 15.94 -14.61
CA GLU A 307 -11.28 15.98 -13.72
C GLU A 307 -12.18 14.75 -13.85
N ALA A 308 -11.92 13.86 -14.82
CA ALA A 308 -12.70 12.65 -15.04
C ALA A 308 -12.39 11.56 -14.02
N LEU A 309 -13.29 10.58 -13.90
CA LEU A 309 -13.17 9.46 -12.98
C LEU A 309 -11.90 8.65 -13.26
N GLY A 310 -11.02 8.57 -12.26
CA GLY A 310 -9.75 7.88 -12.35
C GLY A 310 -8.60 8.73 -12.90
N GLN A 311 -8.81 10.00 -13.22
CA GLN A 311 -7.73 10.94 -13.50
C GLN A 311 -7.18 11.55 -12.21
N MET A 312 -5.94 12.04 -12.27
CA MET A 312 -5.33 12.75 -11.15
C MET A 312 -5.76 14.21 -11.17
N LYS A 313 -6.54 14.60 -10.17
CA LYS A 313 -6.91 15.99 -9.94
C LYS A 313 -5.80 16.71 -9.17
N ARG A 314 -5.46 17.92 -9.59
CA ARG A 314 -4.58 18.80 -8.82
C ARG A 314 -5.32 19.39 -7.63
N GLU A 315 -4.96 18.96 -6.42
CA GLU A 315 -5.64 19.40 -5.19
C GLU A 315 -5.43 20.89 -4.87
N HIS A 316 -4.20 21.40 -5.06
CA HIS A 316 -3.85 22.79 -4.77
C HIS A 316 -3.61 23.57 -6.08
N LEU A 317 -4.68 23.74 -6.86
CA LEU A 317 -4.62 24.54 -8.09
C LEU A 317 -4.25 25.99 -7.77
N GLY A 318 -3.33 26.56 -8.56
CA GLY A 318 -2.85 27.94 -8.37
C GLY A 318 -1.86 28.12 -7.21
N ARG A 319 -1.41 27.05 -6.55
CA ARG A 319 -0.42 27.13 -5.47
C ARG A 319 0.86 26.37 -5.75
N LYS A 320 1.94 26.86 -5.18
CA LYS A 320 3.28 26.28 -5.28
C LYS A 320 3.72 25.80 -3.90
N ILE A 321 3.98 24.50 -3.77
CA ILE A 321 4.59 23.93 -2.58
C ILE A 321 6.06 24.39 -2.54
N LEU A 322 6.45 25.02 -1.44
CA LEU A 322 7.81 25.46 -1.18
C LEU A 322 8.61 24.39 -0.43
N GLU A 323 7.96 23.68 0.47
CA GLU A 323 8.61 22.76 1.38
C GLU A 323 7.69 21.60 1.73
N PHE A 324 8.26 20.40 1.80
CA PHE A 324 7.56 19.17 2.17
C PHE A 324 8.38 18.43 3.22
N VAL A 325 7.71 17.98 4.28
CA VAL A 325 8.31 17.24 5.38
C VAL A 325 7.46 16.01 5.65
N SER A 326 8.09 14.85 5.80
CA SER A 326 7.40 13.61 6.15
C SER A 326 8.09 12.93 7.32
N GLY A 327 7.31 12.68 8.37
CA GLY A 327 7.70 11.85 9.50
C GLY A 327 7.35 10.37 9.33
N GLY A 328 6.75 9.98 8.20
CA GLY A 328 6.40 8.61 7.87
C GLY A 328 4.99 8.46 7.28
N PRO A 329 4.51 7.20 7.12
CA PRO A 329 3.19 6.94 6.56
C PRO A 329 2.07 7.65 7.34
N LYS A 330 1.27 8.45 6.64
CA LYS A 330 0.16 9.26 7.18
C LYS A 330 0.61 10.27 8.25
N ASN A 331 1.85 10.72 8.14
CA ASN A 331 2.45 11.71 9.01
C ASN A 331 3.35 12.66 8.18
N TYR A 332 2.77 13.69 7.60
CA TYR A 332 3.49 14.64 6.74
C TYR A 332 2.88 16.04 6.82
N GLY A 333 3.64 17.04 6.39
CA GLY A 333 3.19 18.41 6.24
C GLY A 333 3.89 19.10 5.08
N PHE A 334 3.28 20.15 4.56
CA PHE A 334 3.86 20.94 3.48
C PHE A 334 3.44 22.40 3.59
N ARG A 335 4.33 23.27 3.10
CA ARG A 335 4.16 24.71 3.06
C ARG A 335 3.99 25.16 1.62
N HIS A 336 3.04 26.05 1.37
CA HIS A 336 2.70 26.50 0.03
C HIS A 336 2.36 27.99 0.00
N VAL A 337 2.58 28.59 -1.16
CA VAL A 337 2.24 29.99 -1.47
C VAL A 337 1.37 30.05 -2.71
N ASP A 338 0.71 31.18 -2.92
CA ASP A 338 0.08 31.49 -4.19
C ASP A 338 1.14 31.49 -5.31
N ALA A 339 0.89 30.74 -6.38
CA ALA A 339 1.89 30.51 -7.43
C ALA A 339 2.17 31.74 -8.28
N ALA A 340 1.21 32.68 -8.38
CA ALA A 340 1.34 33.88 -9.21
C ALA A 340 2.01 35.02 -8.45
N THR A 341 1.64 35.23 -7.19
CA THR A 341 2.11 36.36 -6.37
C THR A 341 3.28 36.00 -5.47
N GLY A 342 3.46 34.72 -5.14
CA GLY A 342 4.42 34.27 -4.12
C GLY A 342 4.03 34.68 -2.70
N ARG A 343 2.81 35.19 -2.48
CA ARG A 343 2.28 35.62 -1.18
C ARG A 343 1.26 34.59 -0.64
N ASP A 344 0.63 34.89 0.49
CA ASP A 344 -0.35 34.01 1.16
C ASP A 344 0.25 32.63 1.50
N GLU A 345 1.34 32.66 2.28
CA GLU A 345 1.97 31.45 2.78
C GLU A 345 1.04 30.71 3.75
N ARG A 346 0.84 29.42 3.50
CA ARG A 346 0.08 28.53 4.38
C ARG A 346 0.83 27.22 4.58
N ALA A 347 0.53 26.55 5.68
CA ALA A 347 1.04 25.22 5.95
C ALA A 347 -0.11 24.27 6.27
N GLU A 348 0.01 23.04 5.78
CA GLU A 348 -0.94 21.96 6.03
C GLU A 348 -0.23 20.77 6.65
N LEU A 349 -0.91 20.12 7.60
CA LEU A 349 -0.42 18.93 8.27
C LEU A 349 -1.44 17.81 8.18
N LYS A 350 -0.94 16.60 7.94
CA LYS A 350 -1.70 15.36 7.93
C LYS A 350 -1.05 14.41 8.93
N ILE A 351 -1.62 14.37 10.13
CA ILE A 351 -1.15 13.52 11.23
C ILE A 351 -2.31 12.61 11.63
N ARG A 352 -2.09 11.30 11.51
CA ARG A 352 -3.08 10.31 11.92
C ARG A 352 -3.25 10.31 13.44
N SER A 353 -4.49 10.14 13.89
CA SER A 353 -4.86 9.84 15.29
C SER A 353 -4.75 10.99 16.30
N PHE A 354 -4.50 12.24 15.86
CA PHE A 354 -4.55 13.42 16.74
C PHE A 354 -5.85 14.21 16.57
N PRO A 355 -6.37 14.81 17.64
CA PRO A 355 -7.55 15.65 17.56
C PRO A 355 -7.26 16.92 16.74
N LEU A 356 -8.21 17.30 15.88
CA LEU A 356 -8.16 18.52 15.06
C LEU A 356 -8.61 19.74 15.88
N SER A 357 -7.98 19.99 17.03
CA SER A 357 -8.28 21.15 17.88
C SER A 357 -7.30 22.28 17.61
N TYR A 358 -7.73 23.53 17.79
CA TYR A 358 -6.84 24.69 17.66
C TYR A 358 -5.65 24.60 18.62
N ALA A 359 -5.88 24.20 19.87
CA ALA A 359 -4.81 24.00 20.86
C ALA A 359 -3.79 22.94 20.40
N THR A 360 -4.27 21.83 19.83
CA THR A 360 -3.39 20.80 19.25
C THR A 360 -2.60 21.34 18.06
N HIS A 361 -3.20 22.17 17.21
CA HIS A 361 -2.50 22.82 16.10
C HIS A 361 -1.46 23.85 16.53
N GLN A 362 -1.63 24.50 17.69
CA GLN A 362 -0.60 25.39 18.24
C GLN A 362 0.66 24.60 18.65
N LEU A 363 0.47 23.43 19.27
CA LEU A 363 1.56 22.55 19.68
C LEU A 363 2.19 21.80 18.50
N ILE A 364 1.35 21.21 17.66
CA ILE A 364 1.74 20.40 16.51
C ILE A 364 1.43 21.18 15.23
N ASN A 365 2.43 21.93 14.78
CA ASN A 365 2.40 22.71 13.55
C ASN A 365 3.56 22.29 12.63
N PHE A 366 3.63 22.90 11.44
CA PHE A 366 4.60 22.51 10.42
C PHE A 366 6.04 22.68 10.92
N GLN A 367 6.31 23.76 11.65
CA GLN A 367 7.63 24.05 12.19
C GLN A 367 8.03 23.02 13.26
N THR A 368 7.13 22.71 14.20
CA THR A 368 7.42 21.72 15.24
C THR A 368 7.58 20.31 14.66
N MET A 369 6.80 19.93 13.65
CA MET A 369 7.00 18.68 12.89
C MET A 369 8.35 18.65 12.18
N LYS A 370 8.69 19.72 11.45
CA LYS A 370 9.97 19.85 10.74
C LYS A 370 11.14 19.68 11.70
N GLN A 371 11.11 20.40 12.82
CA GLN A 371 12.15 20.32 13.83
C GLN A 371 12.29 18.90 14.38
N LEU A 372 11.18 18.23 14.71
CA LEU A 372 11.23 16.84 15.19
C LEU A 372 11.79 15.87 14.15
N VAL A 373 11.45 16.02 12.87
CA VAL A 373 12.00 15.17 11.80
C VAL A 373 13.50 15.39 11.65
N ILE A 374 13.95 16.65 11.66
CA ILE A 374 15.37 17.01 11.59
C ILE A 374 16.12 16.50 12.82
N CYS A 375 15.67 16.81 14.04
CA CYS A 375 16.30 16.35 15.27
C CYS A 375 16.38 14.82 15.38
N GLN A 376 15.38 14.10 14.84
CA GLN A 376 15.33 12.65 14.94
C GLN A 376 16.19 11.94 13.88
N PHE A 377 16.33 12.51 12.67
CA PHE A 377 16.90 11.80 11.52
C PHE A 377 18.08 12.50 10.82
N ASN A 378 18.30 13.80 11.03
CA ASN A 378 19.39 14.56 10.40
C ASN A 378 20.67 14.48 11.24
N ILE A 379 21.30 13.30 11.28
CA ILE A 379 22.42 12.99 12.18
C ILE A 379 23.74 13.69 11.76
N ASP A 380 23.86 14.12 10.49
CA ASP A 380 25.11 14.64 9.90
C ASP A 380 25.04 16.12 9.41
N GLY A 381 23.92 16.84 9.57
CA GLY A 381 23.75 18.20 9.04
C GLY A 381 24.01 19.30 10.05
N GLU A 382 24.75 20.35 9.67
CA GLU A 382 24.68 21.65 10.35
C GLU A 382 23.20 22.07 10.42
N ILE A 383 22.72 22.34 11.64
CA ILE A 383 21.38 22.88 11.85
C ILE A 383 21.44 24.32 11.30
N ASP A 384 20.70 24.62 10.23
CA ASP A 384 20.51 26.02 9.81
C ASP A 384 20.06 26.82 11.04
N ASP A 385 20.74 27.93 11.34
CA ASP A 385 20.57 28.83 12.52
C ASP A 385 19.16 29.50 12.65
N MET A 386 18.15 28.94 12.01
CA MET A 386 16.74 29.36 12.03
C MET A 386 15.90 28.56 13.05
N ALA A 387 16.52 27.95 14.07
CA ALA A 387 15.78 27.39 15.20
C ALA A 387 15.44 28.54 16.17
N SER A 388 14.19 29.00 16.12
CA SER A 388 13.66 29.97 17.09
C SER A 388 13.87 29.49 18.53
N GLU A 389 14.45 30.34 19.39
CA GLU A 389 14.73 30.10 20.82
C GLU A 389 13.52 29.73 21.70
N ASN A 390 12.32 29.62 21.12
CA ASN A 390 11.09 29.27 21.81
C ASN A 390 10.61 27.86 21.42
N CYS A 391 11.31 26.83 21.87
CA CYS A 391 10.81 25.46 21.84
C CYS A 391 11.01 24.77 23.18
N ILE A 392 9.90 24.39 23.81
CA ILE A 392 9.85 23.42 24.90
C ILE A 392 9.90 22.04 24.24
N LEU A 393 11.08 21.63 23.78
CA LEU A 393 11.33 20.23 23.45
C LEU A 393 11.81 19.57 24.74
N ASP A 394 11.06 18.59 25.26
CA ASP A 394 11.62 17.67 26.24
C ASP A 394 12.85 16.98 25.63
N SER A 395 13.80 16.59 26.47
CA SER A 395 15.07 15.91 26.12
C SER A 395 14.90 14.62 25.26
N ASN A 396 13.67 14.21 24.95
CA ASN A 396 13.29 13.02 24.22
C ASN A 396 12.63 13.26 22.83
N ASN A 397 12.56 14.49 22.31
CA ASN A 397 11.91 14.81 21.01
C ASN A 397 10.42 14.38 20.94
N ILE A 398 9.63 14.74 21.94
CA ILE A 398 8.20 14.36 22.04
C ILE A 398 7.35 15.61 22.22
N ILE A 399 6.18 15.66 21.57
CA ILE A 399 5.14 16.67 21.85
C ILE A 399 3.94 15.97 22.48
N SER A 400 3.60 16.32 23.72
CA SER A 400 2.48 15.73 24.44
C SER A 400 1.23 16.59 24.28
N VAL A 401 0.12 15.96 23.89
CA VAL A 401 -1.18 16.62 23.71
C VAL A 401 -2.19 15.98 24.64
N GLU A 402 -2.78 16.80 25.50
CA GLU A 402 -3.90 16.40 26.34
C GLU A 402 -5.22 16.83 25.70
N PHE A 403 -6.21 15.95 25.70
CA PHE A 403 -7.53 16.23 25.15
C PHE A 403 -8.62 15.43 25.86
N PRO A 404 -9.84 15.96 25.95
CA PRO A 404 -10.97 15.21 26.48
C PRO A 404 -11.31 14.04 25.55
N GLN A 405 -11.38 12.84 26.11
CA GLN A 405 -11.79 11.63 25.42
C GLN A 405 -13.04 11.06 26.12
N ILE A 406 -14.05 10.74 25.32
CA ILE A 406 -15.21 10.00 25.81
C ILE A 406 -14.80 8.55 26.03
N GLY A 407 -14.80 8.13 27.30
CA GLY A 407 -14.70 6.75 27.72
C GLY A 407 -16.10 6.14 27.85
N ARG A 408 -16.17 4.83 27.72
CA ARG A 408 -17.38 4.05 28.00
C ARG A 408 -17.00 2.94 28.96
N THR A 409 -17.73 2.84 30.08
CA THR A 409 -17.53 1.74 31.02
C THR A 409 -18.00 0.43 30.39
N THR A 410 -17.51 -0.70 30.91
CA THR A 410 -18.33 -1.90 30.95
C THR A 410 -19.62 -1.45 31.69
N ARG A 411 -20.85 -1.66 31.24
CA ARG A 411 -22.13 -1.05 31.69
C ARG A 411 -22.62 0.06 30.78
N SER A 412 -21.74 0.59 29.95
CA SER A 412 -22.06 1.61 28.95
C SER A 412 -22.27 3.01 29.46
N ASP A 413 -21.85 3.30 30.69
CA ASP A 413 -21.85 4.66 31.21
C ASP A 413 -20.81 5.48 30.46
N LEU A 414 -21.19 6.68 30.05
CA LEU A 414 -20.31 7.62 29.37
C LEU A 414 -19.65 8.52 30.40
N TYR A 415 -18.33 8.63 30.33
CA TYR A 415 -17.56 9.54 31.16
C TYR A 415 -16.50 10.23 30.31
N THR A 416 -16.08 11.42 30.72
CA THR A 416 -15.03 12.16 30.04
C THR A 416 -13.74 12.00 30.84
N ILE A 417 -12.68 11.52 30.20
CA ILE A 417 -11.32 11.51 30.77
C ILE A 417 -10.42 12.45 30.00
N MET A 418 -9.47 13.07 30.69
CA MET A 418 -8.35 13.73 30.03
C MET A 418 -7.37 12.67 29.56
N ALA A 419 -7.33 12.44 28.26
CA ALA A 419 -6.37 11.53 27.65
C ALA A 419 -5.13 12.29 27.20
N ARG A 420 -3.96 11.67 27.34
CA ARG A 420 -2.69 12.19 26.83
C ARG A 420 -2.24 11.36 25.62
N LYS A 421 -1.82 12.03 24.55
CA LYS A 421 -1.15 11.43 23.40
C LYS A 421 0.19 12.09 23.15
N ASP A 422 1.21 11.26 23.03
CA ASP A 422 2.57 11.70 22.73
C ASP A 422 2.82 11.58 21.23
N TYR A 423 3.02 12.70 20.57
CA TYR A 423 3.45 12.76 19.18
C TYR A 423 4.95 12.49 19.08
N ARG A 424 5.29 11.51 18.24
CA ARG A 424 6.64 11.13 17.88
C ARG A 424 6.72 10.91 16.38
N VAL A 425 7.86 11.24 15.81
CA VAL A 425 8.16 10.93 14.42
C VAL A 425 8.50 9.45 14.33
N CYS A 426 7.72 8.69 13.54
CA CYS A 426 7.84 7.24 13.44
C CYS A 426 7.93 6.80 11.98
N PHE A 427 9.14 6.47 11.54
CA PHE A 427 9.38 5.86 10.24
C PHE A 427 9.77 4.38 10.39
N GLU A 428 8.78 3.49 10.28
CA GLU A 428 8.98 2.05 10.52
C GLU A 428 8.99 1.20 9.25
N LYS A 429 8.85 1.81 8.07
CA LYS A 429 8.63 1.12 6.79
C LYS A 429 9.77 1.33 5.79
N GLY A 430 11.02 1.26 6.26
CA GLY A 430 12.21 1.32 5.42
C GLY A 430 13.46 1.68 6.20
N ARG A 431 14.50 2.01 5.44
CA ARG A 431 15.78 2.54 5.92
C ARG A 431 15.81 4.05 5.72
N ILE A 432 16.32 4.78 6.70
CA ILE A 432 16.69 6.19 6.56
C ILE A 432 18.20 6.28 6.44
N ARG A 433 18.69 6.99 5.42
CA ARG A 433 20.11 7.32 5.27
C ARG A 433 20.42 8.65 5.96
N PRO A 434 21.71 8.94 6.25
CA PRO A 434 22.06 10.17 6.97
C PRO A 434 21.65 11.48 6.27
N ASN A 435 21.54 11.47 4.94
CA ASN A 435 21.00 12.59 4.14
C ASN A 435 19.45 12.65 4.13
N MET A 436 18.79 11.97 5.07
CA MET A 436 17.32 11.81 5.15
C MET A 436 16.68 11.14 3.92
N GLU A 437 17.46 10.50 3.05
CA GLU A 437 16.93 9.69 1.96
C GLU A 437 16.27 8.43 2.52
N THR A 438 15.03 8.17 2.11
CA THR A 438 14.29 6.98 2.52
C THR A 438 14.41 5.90 1.45
N LEU A 439 14.77 4.69 1.87
CA LEU A 439 14.92 3.53 1.00
C LEU A 439 14.10 2.34 1.54
N PRO A 440 13.61 1.45 0.68
CA PRO A 440 12.93 0.25 1.15
C PRO A 440 13.92 -0.70 1.83
N PHE A 441 13.42 -1.51 2.77
CA PHE A 441 14.22 -2.59 3.35
C PHE A 441 14.77 -3.51 2.27
N GLY A 442 16.06 -3.84 2.32
CA GLY A 442 16.69 -4.71 1.33
C GLY A 442 17.27 -4.01 0.10
N HIS A 443 17.19 -2.67 0.02
CA HIS A 443 17.83 -1.92 -1.08
C HIS A 443 19.35 -2.12 -1.11
N GLY A 444 19.85 -2.62 -2.24
CA GLY A 444 21.28 -2.81 -2.51
C GLY A 444 21.86 -1.71 -3.39
N ASN A 445 23.17 -1.44 -3.25
CA ASN A 445 23.87 -0.48 -4.09
C ASN A 445 24.07 -1.08 -5.50
N VAL A 446 23.76 -0.29 -6.53
CA VAL A 446 23.87 -0.71 -7.95
C VAL A 446 25.35 -0.82 -8.38
N LEU A 447 26.25 -0.08 -7.73
CA LEU A 447 27.67 0.01 -8.10
C LEU A 447 28.50 -1.26 -7.77
N GLU A 448 28.15 -2.03 -6.73
CA GLU A 448 28.88 -3.27 -6.39
C GLU A 448 28.50 -4.46 -7.28
N GLN A 449 27.44 -4.35 -8.08
CA GLN A 449 26.95 -5.45 -8.93
C GLN A 449 27.70 -5.57 -10.25
N GLN A 450 28.26 -4.49 -10.78
CA GLN A 450 29.18 -4.58 -11.93
C GLN A 450 30.49 -5.26 -11.52
N GLN A 451 31.02 -4.96 -10.34
CA GLN A 451 32.20 -5.64 -9.79
C GLN A 451 31.93 -7.12 -9.43
N GLN A 452 30.78 -7.47 -8.87
CA GLN A 452 30.46 -8.87 -8.58
C GLN A 452 30.16 -9.71 -9.83
N GLN A 453 29.64 -9.11 -10.91
CA GLN A 453 29.53 -9.79 -12.21
C GLN A 453 30.90 -9.91 -12.88
N GLU A 454 31.78 -8.91 -12.78
CA GLU A 454 33.16 -9.00 -13.28
C GLU A 454 33.98 -10.04 -12.50
N ASP A 455 33.88 -10.10 -11.18
CA ASP A 455 34.57 -11.09 -10.34
C ASP A 455 34.04 -12.53 -10.58
N GLN A 456 32.77 -12.71 -10.95
CA GLN A 456 32.23 -14.01 -11.37
C GLN A 456 32.66 -14.42 -12.78
N ILE A 457 32.99 -13.47 -13.65
CA ILE A 457 33.56 -13.75 -14.98
C ILE A 457 35.06 -14.08 -14.85
N ILE A 458 35.76 -13.50 -13.88
CA ILE A 458 37.18 -13.76 -13.60
C ILE A 458 37.41 -15.12 -12.90
N HIS A 459 36.40 -15.66 -12.19
CA HIS A 459 36.47 -16.97 -11.52
C HIS A 459 35.75 -18.11 -12.27
N GLN A 460 35.89 -18.18 -13.59
CA GLN A 460 35.79 -19.50 -14.26
C GLN A 460 37.10 -20.28 -14.04
N PRO A 461 37.06 -21.54 -13.57
CA PRO A 461 38.28 -22.31 -13.42
C PRO A 461 38.88 -22.56 -14.80
N HIS A 462 40.13 -22.12 -14.97
CA HIS A 462 40.99 -22.54 -16.08
C HIS A 462 40.90 -24.06 -16.23
N VAL A 463 40.50 -24.49 -17.42
CA VAL A 463 40.70 -25.85 -17.90
C VAL A 463 42.17 -26.21 -17.66
N GLN A 464 42.41 -27.19 -16.79
CA GLN A 464 43.74 -27.75 -16.59
C GLN A 464 44.20 -28.39 -17.90
N VAL A 465 45.00 -27.65 -18.67
CA VAL A 465 45.86 -28.21 -19.69
C VAL A 465 46.94 -29.00 -18.95
N GLN A 466 46.87 -30.33 -19.02
CA GLN A 466 47.93 -31.21 -18.54
C GLN A 466 49.23 -30.86 -19.28
N GLN A 467 50.19 -30.29 -18.54
CA GLN A 467 51.56 -30.14 -19.01
C GLN A 467 52.28 -31.47 -18.82
N HIS A 468 52.75 -32.04 -19.92
CA HIS A 468 53.64 -33.19 -19.93
C HIS A 468 54.93 -32.91 -19.15
N PRO A 469 55.44 -33.86 -18.36
CA PRO A 469 56.74 -33.71 -17.71
C PRO A 469 57.88 -33.83 -18.74
N ILE A 470 58.84 -32.92 -18.62
CA ILE A 470 60.11 -32.92 -19.35
C ILE A 470 60.91 -34.15 -18.91
N LEU A 471 61.32 -34.95 -19.90
CA LEU A 471 62.24 -36.07 -19.77
C LEU A 471 63.61 -35.57 -19.30
N ASP A 472 64.05 -36.05 -18.13
CA ASP A 472 65.44 -35.98 -17.71
C ASP A 472 66.15 -37.26 -18.19
N LEU A 473 67.11 -37.06 -19.10
CA LEU A 473 67.93 -38.12 -19.70
C LEU A 473 69.06 -38.45 -18.74
N GLN A 474 68.83 -39.37 -17.81
CA GLN A 474 69.91 -40.15 -17.19
C GLN A 474 69.37 -41.41 -16.48
N ALA A 475 69.83 -42.57 -16.98
CA ALA A 475 69.82 -43.92 -16.40
C ALA A 475 69.00 -44.95 -17.20
N ILE A 476 69.69 -45.59 -18.14
CA ILE A 476 69.36 -46.92 -18.68
C ILE A 476 69.94 -47.96 -17.69
N PRO A 477 69.16 -48.98 -17.25
CA PRO A 477 69.46 -50.33 -17.75
C PRO A 477 68.23 -51.25 -17.91
N GLY A 478 68.23 -51.97 -19.04
CA GLY A 478 67.92 -53.41 -19.06
C GLY A 478 66.49 -53.84 -19.41
N SER A 479 66.40 -54.55 -20.56
CA SER A 479 65.56 -55.75 -20.83
C SER A 479 64.08 -55.71 -20.42
N SER A 480 63.08 -56.03 -21.24
CA SER A 480 63.02 -56.95 -22.38
C SER A 480 61.54 -57.08 -22.80
N ASN A 481 61.30 -57.25 -24.10
CA ASN A 481 60.25 -58.08 -24.72
C ASN A 481 58.77 -57.70 -24.51
N TRP A 482 58.12 -57.14 -25.54
CA TRP A 482 57.40 -57.81 -26.66
C TRP A 482 55.90 -58.00 -26.36
N THR A 483 55.06 -57.36 -27.20
CA THR A 483 53.72 -57.76 -27.69
C THR A 483 52.59 -57.99 -26.67
N ASP A 484 51.35 -57.53 -26.84
CA ASP A 484 50.57 -57.13 -28.04
C ASP A 484 49.77 -55.85 -27.79
#